data_AF-A0A850MRN8-F1
#
_entry.id   AF-A0A850MRN8-F1
#
_cell.length_a   1.000
_cell.length_b   1.000
_cell.length_c   1.000
_cell.angle_alpha   90.00
_cell.angle_beta   90.00
_cell.angle_gamma   90.00
#
_symmetry.space_group_name_H-M   'P 1'
#
loop_
_entity.id
_entity.type
_entity.pdbx_description
1 polymer ?
#
loop_
_entity_poly.entity_id
_entity_poly.type
_entity_poly.pdbx_seq_one_letter_code
_entity_poly.pdbx_strand_id
1 'polypeptide(L)'
;MPIVIFAISQHVNAQGDSSVLKVTLDNDIGLAEETMFDDVISTAQQTGVDLILLELNTPGGTVDSVTEIMIKFANSPIPVFTWISVGGVAWSGGTYLLMASQLAGMASGATIGSCQPVGNDGQPITDSKHINAVVSLMVEHAKLHNRNETLAEDFITENTNVGAVDGLNNHVIEFIANSVSSLLAQLNNYSLVWNQTGGENYTTLVETSSGVSFTGSLIANFTELAIESADITEYNPSISYYFIRFITNPMVVSIFLTIGSFGLIIGLTTTNTHLDEIVGGIALVIGLIGVGIIGIAVGAIILFVIGLAFFIAEIEYDVGFNGSLAIGGGVCIAIASLFIIPSENYWTEPGFLLGAKWAAFGISVAFIAFFSLIAIKVLQTKYLKSDLDVDQLVGSQGYVKKELKPEGQVIVKAEQWSAIAVEGTWPIHEGKDIEVVKVDGLRLIVKPIKD
;
A
#
# COMPACT_ATOMS: atom_id res chain seq x y z
N MET A 1 10.39 -57.34 -4.25
CA MET A 1 9.40 -57.28 -3.15
C MET A 1 9.45 -55.88 -2.57
N PRO A 2 8.43 -55.04 -2.78
CA PRO A 2 8.39 -53.73 -2.15
C PRO A 2 7.99 -53.90 -0.68
N ILE A 3 8.67 -53.16 0.19
CA ILE A 3 8.42 -53.11 1.63
C ILE A 3 7.15 -52.29 1.83
N VAL A 4 6.06 -52.96 2.20
CA VAL A 4 4.81 -52.34 2.63
C VAL A 4 5.01 -51.88 4.07
N ILE A 5 5.08 -50.56 4.29
CA ILE A 5 5.03 -49.98 5.62
C ILE A 5 3.56 -49.93 6.03
N PHE A 6 3.13 -50.89 6.85
CA PHE A 6 1.86 -50.78 7.59
C PHE A 6 2.08 -49.76 8.71
N ALA A 7 1.48 -48.58 8.59
CA ALA A 7 1.29 -47.69 9.72
C ALA A 7 0.29 -48.34 10.67
N ILE A 8 0.78 -48.88 11.80
CA ILE A 8 -0.06 -49.36 12.88
C ILE A 8 -0.62 -48.11 13.56
N SER A 9 -1.91 -47.82 13.34
CA SER A 9 -2.64 -46.83 14.13
C SER A 9 -2.62 -47.28 15.58
N GLN A 10 -1.84 -46.60 16.42
CA GLN A 10 -1.97 -46.73 17.86
C GLN A 10 -3.17 -45.90 18.27
N HIS A 11 -4.27 -46.57 18.64
CA HIS A 11 -5.31 -45.96 19.44
C HIS A 11 -4.71 -45.55 20.78
N VAL A 12 -4.24 -44.31 20.87
CA VAL A 12 -4.03 -43.63 22.14
C VAL A 12 -5.42 -43.24 22.61
N ASN A 13 -5.99 -44.07 23.48
CA ASN A 13 -7.14 -43.68 24.28
C ASN A 13 -6.64 -42.72 25.36
N ALA A 14 -6.38 -41.48 24.97
CA ALA A 14 -6.23 -40.38 25.90
C ALA A 14 -7.62 -39.76 26.06
N GLN A 15 -8.12 -39.74 27.29
CA GLN A 15 -8.97 -38.64 27.77
C GLN A 15 -8.13 -37.36 27.66
N GLY A 16 -7.93 -36.88 26.44
CA GLY A 16 -7.36 -35.59 26.14
C GLY A 16 -8.53 -34.68 25.85
N ASP A 17 -8.69 -33.62 26.64
CA ASP A 17 -9.62 -32.55 26.32
C ASP A 17 -9.27 -32.07 24.90
N SER A 18 -10.18 -32.25 23.94
CA SER A 18 -9.96 -31.75 22.59
C SER A 18 -9.71 -30.25 22.63
N SER A 19 -8.94 -29.75 21.66
CA SER A 19 -8.57 -28.34 21.63
C SER A 19 -9.00 -27.72 20.31
N VAL A 20 -9.60 -26.53 20.41
CA VAL A 20 -9.97 -25.69 19.26
C VAL A 20 -9.15 -24.42 19.32
N LEU A 21 -8.43 -24.10 18.24
CA LEU A 21 -7.83 -22.78 18.08
C LEU A 21 -8.83 -21.86 17.39
N LYS A 22 -9.38 -20.91 18.15
CA LYS A 22 -10.30 -19.91 17.61
C LYS A 22 -9.51 -18.73 17.03
N VAL A 23 -9.75 -18.42 15.76
CA VAL A 23 -9.14 -17.32 15.03
C VAL A 23 -10.24 -16.34 14.62
N THR A 24 -10.05 -15.05 14.86
CA THR A 24 -11.01 -14.02 14.42
C THR A 24 -10.41 -13.20 13.29
N LEU A 25 -11.15 -13.07 12.18
CA LEU A 25 -10.85 -12.19 11.06
C LEU A 25 -12.03 -11.25 10.84
N ASP A 26 -11.88 -9.99 11.24
CA ASP A 26 -12.94 -8.97 11.25
C ASP A 26 -12.62 -7.73 10.37
N ASN A 27 -11.71 -7.86 9.40
CA ASN A 27 -11.23 -6.77 8.54
C ASN A 27 -11.12 -7.20 7.07
N ASP A 28 -10.64 -6.30 6.21
CA ASP A 28 -10.24 -6.62 4.84
C ASP A 28 -9.13 -7.70 4.81
N ILE A 29 -9.12 -8.50 3.76
CA ILE A 29 -8.13 -9.57 3.54
C ILE A 29 -6.95 -9.00 2.74
N GLY A 30 -5.80 -8.81 3.38
CA GLY A 30 -4.55 -8.44 2.72
C GLY A 30 -3.35 -9.27 3.17
N LEU A 31 -2.15 -8.76 2.89
CA LEU A 31 -0.89 -9.45 3.21
C LEU A 31 -0.71 -9.76 4.71
N ALA A 32 -1.26 -8.91 5.59
CA ALA A 32 -1.19 -9.14 7.03
C ALA A 32 -1.98 -10.39 7.43
N GLU A 33 -3.22 -10.51 6.95
CA GLU A 33 -4.10 -11.66 7.15
C GLU A 33 -3.51 -12.92 6.51
N GLU A 34 -2.96 -12.79 5.31
CA GLU A 34 -2.24 -13.88 4.63
C GLU A 34 -1.08 -14.41 5.48
N THR A 35 -0.21 -13.53 6.00
CA THR A 35 0.93 -13.91 6.85
C THR A 35 0.46 -14.47 8.20
N MET A 36 -0.63 -13.93 8.73
CA MET A 36 -1.25 -14.43 9.96
C MET A 36 -1.67 -15.88 9.81
N PHE A 37 -2.17 -16.32 8.65
CA PHE A 37 -2.55 -17.71 8.45
C PHE A 37 -1.37 -18.69 8.45
N ASP A 38 -0.16 -18.25 8.09
CA ASP A 38 1.04 -19.09 8.27
C ASP A 38 1.33 -19.34 9.75
N ASP A 39 1.18 -18.30 10.57
CA ASP A 39 1.37 -18.34 12.02
C ASP A 39 0.26 -19.15 12.71
N VAL A 40 -0.99 -19.00 12.26
CA VAL A 40 -2.14 -19.81 12.74
C VAL A 40 -1.92 -21.29 12.50
N ILE A 41 -1.58 -21.70 11.27
CA ILE A 41 -1.37 -23.11 10.94
C ILE A 41 -0.16 -23.65 11.71
N SER A 42 0.93 -22.89 11.75
CA SER A 42 2.14 -23.27 12.49
C SER A 42 1.87 -23.43 13.99
N THR A 43 1.09 -22.51 14.58
CA THR A 43 0.68 -22.56 15.99
C THR A 43 -0.19 -23.77 16.24
N ALA A 44 -1.22 -23.97 15.42
CA ALA A 44 -2.14 -25.10 15.53
C ALA A 44 -1.40 -26.45 15.48
N GLN A 45 -0.40 -26.59 14.59
CA GLN A 45 0.43 -27.78 14.51
C GLN A 45 1.33 -27.97 15.74
N GLN A 46 1.90 -26.89 16.27
CA GLN A 46 2.81 -26.94 17.42
C GLN A 46 2.06 -27.25 18.72
N THR A 47 0.86 -26.70 18.89
CA THR A 47 0.02 -26.94 20.07
C THR A 47 -0.81 -28.22 19.94
N GLY A 48 -0.91 -28.79 18.74
CA GLY A 48 -1.62 -30.04 18.48
C GLY A 48 -3.14 -29.90 18.62
N VAL A 49 -3.71 -28.78 18.18
CA VAL A 49 -5.18 -28.60 18.20
C VAL A 49 -5.86 -29.48 17.16
N ASP A 50 -7.11 -29.83 17.43
CA ASP A 50 -7.91 -30.72 16.60
C ASP A 50 -8.70 -29.99 15.51
N LEU A 51 -8.91 -28.68 15.70
CA LEU A 51 -9.71 -27.83 14.82
C LEU A 51 -9.21 -26.39 14.85
N ILE A 52 -9.10 -25.77 13.68
CA ILE A 52 -8.99 -24.31 13.55
C ILE A 52 -10.39 -23.77 13.29
N LEU A 53 -10.93 -22.97 14.21
CA LEU A 53 -12.21 -22.30 14.04
C LEU A 53 -11.99 -20.84 13.65
N LEU A 54 -12.20 -20.52 12.38
CA LEU A 54 -12.15 -19.16 11.86
C LEU A 54 -13.52 -18.49 12.00
N GLU A 55 -13.64 -17.55 12.95
CA GLU A 55 -14.74 -16.60 12.98
C GLU A 55 -14.50 -15.50 11.94
N LEU A 56 -15.30 -15.50 10.88
CA LEU A 56 -15.12 -14.66 9.70
C LEU A 56 -16.16 -13.53 9.66
N ASN A 57 -15.68 -12.29 9.52
CA ASN A 57 -16.49 -11.11 9.25
C ASN A 57 -15.70 -10.13 8.35
N THR A 58 -15.91 -10.17 7.04
CA THR A 58 -15.08 -9.40 6.10
C THR A 58 -15.89 -8.89 4.90
N PRO A 59 -15.62 -7.66 4.42
CA PRO A 59 -16.17 -7.17 3.17
C PRO A 59 -15.42 -7.72 1.94
N GLY A 60 -14.27 -8.37 2.12
CA GLY A 60 -13.44 -8.91 1.04
C GLY A 60 -11.97 -8.50 1.16
N GLY A 61 -11.26 -8.52 0.04
CA GLY A 61 -9.85 -8.15 0.01
C GLY A 61 -9.20 -8.40 -1.34
N THR A 62 -7.88 -8.41 -1.38
CA THR A 62 -7.12 -8.61 -2.61
C THR A 62 -7.20 -10.08 -3.04
N VAL A 63 -7.44 -10.32 -4.34
CA VAL A 63 -7.60 -11.69 -4.84
C VAL A 63 -6.34 -12.54 -4.61
N ASP A 64 -5.14 -11.94 -4.66
CA ASP A 64 -3.89 -12.64 -4.42
C ASP A 64 -3.83 -13.21 -2.98
N SER A 65 -4.01 -12.37 -1.95
CA SER A 65 -4.05 -12.85 -0.56
C SER A 65 -5.21 -13.82 -0.27
N VAL A 66 -6.38 -13.62 -0.88
CA VAL A 66 -7.49 -14.58 -0.77
C VAL A 66 -7.09 -15.94 -1.33
N THR A 67 -6.52 -15.98 -2.53
CA THR A 67 -6.10 -17.22 -3.19
C THR A 67 -5.02 -17.93 -2.38
N GLU A 68 -4.04 -17.20 -1.85
CA GLU A 68 -2.99 -17.77 -0.98
C GLU A 68 -3.58 -18.37 0.30
N ILE A 69 -4.55 -17.71 0.94
CA ILE A 69 -5.22 -18.28 2.13
C ILE A 69 -6.04 -19.53 1.75
N MET A 70 -6.73 -19.55 0.60
CA MET A 70 -7.43 -20.76 0.12
C MET A 70 -6.46 -21.94 -0.08
N ILE A 71 -5.26 -21.67 -0.64
CA ILE A 71 -4.19 -22.67 -0.79
C ILE A 71 -3.72 -23.17 0.59
N LYS A 72 -3.57 -22.27 1.57
CA LYS A 72 -3.22 -22.63 2.96
C LYS A 72 -4.30 -23.48 3.60
N PHE A 73 -5.59 -23.23 3.36
CA PHE A 73 -6.68 -24.07 3.84
C PHE A 73 -6.59 -25.46 3.23
N ALA A 74 -6.44 -25.56 1.91
CA ALA A 74 -6.35 -26.84 1.21
C ALA A 74 -5.16 -27.71 1.67
N ASN A 75 -4.04 -27.07 2.04
CA ASN A 75 -2.83 -27.74 2.52
C ASN A 75 -2.76 -27.89 4.05
N SER A 76 -3.75 -27.37 4.79
CA SER A 76 -3.74 -27.45 6.25
C SER A 76 -3.89 -28.90 6.71
N PRO A 77 -3.00 -29.41 7.57
CA PRO A 77 -3.14 -30.74 8.15
C PRO A 77 -4.20 -30.79 9.26
N ILE A 78 -4.64 -29.63 9.74
CA ILE A 78 -5.69 -29.48 10.75
C ILE A 78 -6.93 -28.94 10.04
N PRO A 79 -8.12 -29.53 10.24
CA PRO A 79 -9.34 -29.04 9.60
C PRO A 79 -9.62 -27.57 9.94
N VAL A 80 -9.97 -26.78 8.92
CA VAL A 80 -10.39 -25.39 9.07
C VAL A 80 -11.91 -25.32 8.99
N PHE A 81 -12.54 -24.82 10.05
CA PHE A 81 -13.95 -24.49 10.11
C PHE A 81 -14.13 -22.99 9.98
N THR A 82 -14.74 -22.52 8.89
CA THR A 82 -15.13 -21.12 8.75
C THR A 82 -16.55 -20.89 9.25
N TRP A 83 -16.72 -20.00 10.21
CA TRP A 83 -18.01 -19.66 10.80
C TRP A 83 -18.27 -18.16 10.71
N ILE A 84 -19.42 -17.76 10.16
CA ILE A 84 -19.87 -16.37 10.15
C ILE A 84 -20.78 -16.14 11.36
N SER A 85 -20.40 -15.22 12.25
CA SER A 85 -21.13 -14.95 13.50
C SER A 85 -22.43 -14.16 13.28
N VAL A 86 -23.20 -13.96 14.35
CA VAL A 86 -24.56 -13.38 14.28
C VAL A 86 -24.51 -11.98 13.66
N GLY A 87 -25.18 -11.81 12.53
CA GLY A 87 -25.17 -10.54 11.77
C GLY A 87 -23.86 -10.23 11.04
N GLY A 88 -22.89 -11.15 11.07
CA GLY A 88 -21.62 -11.02 10.34
C GLY A 88 -21.79 -11.20 8.84
N VAL A 89 -20.77 -10.80 8.09
CA VAL A 89 -20.77 -10.90 6.63
C VAL A 89 -19.52 -11.60 6.13
N ALA A 90 -19.65 -12.41 5.08
CA ALA A 90 -18.52 -12.87 4.29
C ALA A 90 -18.81 -12.50 2.84
N TRP A 91 -18.37 -11.32 2.43
CA TRP A 91 -18.51 -10.86 1.05
C TRP A 91 -17.21 -11.02 0.29
N SER A 92 -17.32 -11.11 -1.03
CA SER A 92 -16.16 -11.15 -1.93
C SER A 92 -15.15 -12.20 -1.46
N GLY A 93 -13.92 -11.82 -1.15
CA GLY A 93 -12.87 -12.70 -0.61
C GLY A 93 -13.32 -13.58 0.55
N GLY A 94 -14.21 -13.11 1.42
CA GLY A 94 -14.75 -13.91 2.52
C GLY A 94 -15.55 -15.13 2.07
N THR A 95 -16.33 -14.99 0.99
CA THR A 95 -17.05 -16.12 0.38
C THR A 95 -16.07 -17.15 -0.15
N TYR A 96 -14.98 -16.73 -0.81
CA TYR A 96 -13.95 -17.65 -1.30
C TYR A 96 -13.32 -18.45 -0.15
N LEU A 97 -12.99 -17.79 0.97
CA LEU A 97 -12.43 -18.47 2.14
C LEU A 97 -13.41 -19.50 2.72
N LEU A 98 -14.68 -19.14 2.86
CA LEU A 98 -15.69 -20.06 3.36
C LEU A 98 -15.87 -21.25 2.40
N MET A 99 -16.02 -20.99 1.11
CA MET A 99 -16.21 -22.04 0.10
C MET A 99 -15.00 -22.98 -0.01
N ALA A 100 -13.79 -22.49 0.28
CA ALA A 100 -12.55 -23.26 0.29
C ALA A 100 -12.19 -23.92 1.64
N SER A 101 -12.98 -23.70 2.70
CA SER A 101 -12.71 -24.30 4.01
C SER A 101 -13.30 -25.69 4.14
N GLN A 102 -12.67 -26.60 4.89
CA GLN A 102 -13.17 -27.97 5.00
C GLN A 102 -14.56 -28.06 5.63
N LEU A 103 -14.90 -27.11 6.49
CA LEU A 103 -16.18 -27.02 7.20
C LEU A 103 -16.67 -25.57 7.20
N ALA A 104 -17.96 -25.38 7.02
CA ALA A 104 -18.59 -24.07 6.92
C ALA A 104 -19.89 -24.02 7.75
N GLY A 105 -20.07 -22.89 8.42
CA GLY A 105 -21.28 -22.61 9.17
C GLY A 105 -21.62 -21.13 9.23
N MET A 106 -22.89 -20.84 9.46
CA MET A 106 -23.37 -19.46 9.56
C MET A 106 -24.32 -19.31 10.75
N ALA A 107 -24.27 -18.17 11.41
CA ALA A 107 -25.26 -17.79 12.40
C ALA A 107 -26.49 -17.12 11.77
N SER A 108 -27.55 -16.98 12.56
CA SER A 108 -28.74 -16.24 12.16
C SER A 108 -28.39 -14.79 11.84
N GLY A 109 -28.90 -14.27 10.72
CA GLY A 109 -28.61 -12.93 10.23
C GLY A 109 -27.26 -12.78 9.52
N ALA A 110 -26.43 -13.83 9.46
CA ALA A 110 -25.22 -13.83 8.65
C ALA A 110 -25.54 -13.88 7.15
N THR A 111 -24.67 -13.28 6.32
CA THR A 111 -24.80 -13.24 4.86
C THR A 111 -23.49 -13.59 4.16
N ILE A 112 -23.58 -14.32 3.05
CA ILE A 112 -22.47 -14.67 2.17
C ILE A 112 -22.82 -14.31 0.70
N GLY A 113 -21.82 -13.96 -0.11
CA GLY A 113 -22.01 -13.68 -1.54
C GLY A 113 -21.21 -12.49 -2.07
N SER A 114 -21.75 -11.78 -3.07
CA SER A 114 -21.16 -10.55 -3.65
C SER A 114 -19.69 -10.71 -4.07
N CYS A 115 -19.43 -11.61 -5.02
CA CYS A 115 -18.09 -12.05 -5.40
C CYS A 115 -17.60 -11.57 -6.76
N GLN A 116 -18.33 -10.70 -7.47
CA GLN A 116 -17.82 -10.13 -8.70
C GLN A 116 -16.58 -9.26 -8.39
N PRO A 117 -15.43 -9.52 -9.03
CA PRO A 117 -14.22 -8.74 -8.78
C PRO A 117 -14.38 -7.31 -9.29
N VAL A 118 -13.77 -6.36 -8.56
CA VAL A 118 -13.76 -4.93 -8.89
C VAL A 118 -12.33 -4.48 -9.20
N GLY A 119 -12.19 -3.58 -10.17
CA GLY A 119 -10.91 -2.97 -10.50
C GLY A 119 -10.49 -1.91 -9.50
N ASN A 120 -9.26 -1.41 -9.64
CA ASN A 120 -8.72 -0.33 -8.80
C ASN A 120 -9.49 1.01 -8.96
N ASP A 121 -10.27 1.15 -10.03
CA ASP A 121 -11.16 2.28 -10.29
C ASP A 121 -12.55 2.11 -9.64
N GLY A 122 -12.77 1.00 -8.93
CA GLY A 122 -14.04 0.65 -8.29
C GLY A 122 -15.11 0.16 -9.25
N GLN A 123 -14.78 -0.08 -10.52
CA GLN A 123 -15.73 -0.62 -11.49
C GLN A 123 -15.71 -2.15 -11.47
N PRO A 124 -16.87 -2.82 -11.64
CA PRO A 124 -16.91 -4.27 -11.81
C PRO A 124 -16.09 -4.71 -13.03
N ILE A 125 -15.24 -5.72 -12.83
CA ILE A 125 -14.53 -6.37 -13.92
C ILE A 125 -15.53 -7.26 -14.66
N THR A 126 -15.60 -7.11 -15.99
CA THR A 126 -16.52 -7.86 -16.86
C THR A 126 -15.80 -8.68 -17.93
N ASP A 127 -14.48 -8.54 -18.03
CA ASP A 127 -13.68 -9.30 -18.97
C ASP A 127 -13.72 -10.80 -18.64
N SER A 128 -14.05 -11.61 -19.64
CA SER A 128 -14.29 -13.04 -19.48
C SER A 128 -13.04 -13.82 -19.09
N LYS A 129 -11.83 -13.33 -19.40
CA LYS A 129 -10.57 -13.95 -18.96
C LYS A 129 -10.48 -13.94 -17.44
N HIS A 130 -10.82 -12.81 -16.81
CA HIS A 130 -10.77 -12.66 -15.35
C HIS A 130 -11.95 -13.34 -14.67
N ILE A 131 -13.17 -13.14 -15.19
CA ILE A 131 -14.39 -13.74 -14.63
C ILE A 131 -14.32 -15.27 -14.68
N ASN A 132 -13.98 -15.86 -15.82
CA ASN A 132 -13.91 -17.32 -15.94
C ASN A 132 -12.84 -17.92 -15.02
N ALA A 133 -11.73 -17.20 -14.79
CA ALA A 133 -10.68 -17.65 -13.88
C ALA A 133 -11.16 -17.72 -12.43
N VAL A 134 -11.83 -16.67 -11.93
CA VAL A 134 -12.33 -16.66 -10.54
C VAL A 134 -13.54 -17.57 -10.34
N VAL A 135 -14.39 -17.72 -11.35
CA VAL A 135 -15.48 -18.71 -11.35
C VAL A 135 -14.90 -20.12 -11.22
N SER A 136 -13.93 -20.47 -12.05
CA SER A 136 -13.29 -21.79 -11.97
C SER A 136 -12.61 -21.99 -10.62
N LEU A 137 -11.95 -20.97 -10.06
CA LEU A 137 -11.33 -21.05 -8.74
C LEU A 137 -12.37 -21.35 -7.65
N MET A 138 -13.47 -20.59 -7.58
CA MET A 138 -14.52 -20.80 -6.58
C MET A 138 -15.19 -22.16 -6.74
N VAL A 139 -15.56 -22.53 -7.97
CA VAL A 139 -16.28 -23.77 -8.27
C VAL A 139 -15.43 -24.99 -7.93
N GLU A 140 -14.15 -25.01 -8.32
CA GLU A 140 -13.27 -26.15 -8.01
C GLU A 140 -13.03 -26.28 -6.49
N HIS A 141 -12.89 -25.17 -5.76
CA HIS A 141 -12.82 -25.22 -4.30
C HIS A 141 -14.14 -25.64 -3.63
N ALA A 142 -15.28 -25.25 -4.18
CA ALA A 142 -16.58 -25.74 -3.72
C ALA A 142 -16.70 -27.25 -3.88
N LYS A 143 -16.25 -27.81 -5.03
CA LYS A 143 -16.20 -29.26 -5.28
C LYS A 143 -15.35 -30.01 -4.28
N LEU A 144 -14.19 -29.46 -3.89
CA LEU A 144 -13.31 -30.06 -2.88
C LEU A 144 -14.02 -30.32 -1.55
N HIS A 145 -15.12 -29.63 -1.27
CA HIS A 145 -15.88 -29.75 -0.03
C HIS A 145 -17.35 -30.15 -0.26
N ASN A 146 -17.68 -30.65 -1.46
CA ASN A 146 -19.03 -31.08 -1.85
C ASN A 146 -20.11 -29.99 -1.64
N ARG A 147 -19.77 -28.75 -2.00
CA ARG A 147 -20.66 -27.60 -1.94
C ARG A 147 -21.27 -27.28 -3.30
N ASN A 148 -22.33 -26.48 -3.29
CA ASN A 148 -23.09 -26.13 -4.48
C ASN A 148 -22.30 -25.26 -5.47
N GLU A 149 -21.92 -25.90 -6.58
CA GLU A 149 -21.16 -25.32 -7.69
C GLU A 149 -21.92 -24.22 -8.44
N THR A 150 -23.24 -24.39 -8.62
CA THR A 150 -24.06 -23.39 -9.33
C THR A 150 -24.11 -22.09 -8.53
N LEU A 151 -24.34 -22.19 -7.22
CA LEU A 151 -24.40 -21.01 -6.38
C LEU A 151 -23.01 -20.36 -6.19
N ALA A 152 -21.94 -21.16 -6.20
CA ALA A 152 -20.56 -20.66 -6.28
C ALA A 152 -20.31 -19.79 -7.52
N GLU A 153 -20.80 -20.22 -8.69
CA GLU A 153 -20.75 -19.42 -9.91
C GLU A 153 -21.62 -18.15 -9.80
N ASP A 154 -22.87 -18.29 -9.35
CA ASP A 154 -23.83 -17.19 -9.23
C ASP A 154 -23.40 -16.09 -8.24
N PHE A 155 -22.59 -16.42 -7.22
CA PHE A 155 -22.00 -15.42 -6.35
C PHE A 155 -21.11 -14.43 -7.11
N ILE A 156 -20.53 -14.86 -8.24
CA ILE A 156 -19.60 -14.07 -9.05
C ILE A 156 -20.30 -13.46 -10.26
N THR A 157 -21.04 -14.28 -11.01
CA THR A 157 -21.66 -13.85 -12.28
C THR A 157 -22.89 -12.97 -12.06
N GLU A 158 -23.67 -13.26 -11.03
CA GLU A 158 -24.93 -12.58 -10.71
C GLU A 158 -24.86 -11.72 -9.44
N ASN A 159 -23.72 -11.72 -8.73
CA ASN A 159 -23.56 -11.09 -7.41
C ASN A 159 -24.64 -11.52 -6.39
N THR A 160 -25.04 -12.79 -6.45
CA THR A 160 -26.03 -13.34 -5.54
C THR A 160 -25.55 -13.23 -4.08
N ASN A 161 -26.50 -13.10 -3.15
CA ASN A 161 -26.25 -13.16 -1.72
C ASN A 161 -27.26 -14.10 -1.07
N VAL A 162 -26.81 -14.91 -0.12
CA VAL A 162 -27.67 -15.83 0.63
C VAL A 162 -27.45 -15.70 2.13
N GLY A 163 -28.52 -15.89 2.90
CA GLY A 163 -28.47 -15.98 4.36
C GLY A 163 -28.23 -17.42 4.82
N ALA A 164 -28.05 -17.61 6.14
CA ALA A 164 -27.75 -18.94 6.71
C ALA A 164 -28.74 -20.05 6.32
N VAL A 165 -30.05 -19.77 6.29
CA VAL A 165 -31.08 -20.76 5.93
C VAL A 165 -30.97 -21.20 4.47
N ASP A 166 -30.85 -20.22 3.55
CA ASP A 166 -30.69 -20.52 2.13
C ASP A 166 -29.34 -21.17 1.85
N GLY A 167 -28.29 -20.76 2.56
CA GLY A 167 -26.97 -21.38 2.49
C GLY A 167 -27.01 -22.86 2.87
N LEU A 168 -27.70 -23.22 3.97
CA LEU A 168 -27.85 -24.62 4.37
C LEU A 168 -28.69 -25.41 3.37
N ASN A 169 -29.85 -24.88 2.97
CA ASN A 169 -30.78 -25.54 2.05
C ASN A 169 -30.16 -25.78 0.66
N ASN A 170 -29.25 -24.90 0.23
CA ASN A 170 -28.56 -25.00 -1.04
C ASN A 170 -27.15 -25.61 -0.91
N HIS A 171 -26.77 -26.23 0.21
CA HIS A 171 -25.47 -26.87 0.38
C HIS A 171 -24.25 -25.94 0.14
N VAL A 172 -24.34 -24.69 0.60
CA VAL A 172 -23.22 -23.73 0.69
C VAL A 172 -22.50 -23.89 2.03
N ILE A 173 -23.24 -24.28 3.06
CA ILE A 173 -22.73 -24.51 4.41
C ILE A 173 -23.31 -25.80 4.96
N GLU A 174 -22.67 -26.32 6.00
CA GLU A 174 -23.09 -27.55 6.66
C GLU A 174 -23.88 -27.28 7.95
N PHE A 175 -23.68 -26.11 8.58
CA PHE A 175 -24.26 -25.82 9.89
C PHE A 175 -24.88 -24.42 10.01
N ILE A 176 -25.98 -24.34 10.76
CA ILE A 176 -26.51 -23.08 11.29
C ILE A 176 -26.33 -23.06 12.81
N ALA A 177 -25.55 -22.13 13.33
CA ALA A 177 -25.25 -22.04 14.76
C ALA A 177 -25.06 -20.58 15.20
N ASN A 178 -25.75 -20.18 16.27
CA ASN A 178 -25.71 -18.80 16.79
C ASN A 178 -24.61 -18.56 17.84
N SER A 179 -23.86 -19.60 18.20
CA SER A 179 -22.73 -19.54 19.12
C SER A 179 -21.73 -20.65 18.83
N VAL A 180 -20.47 -20.44 19.20
CA VAL A 180 -19.41 -21.46 19.08
C VAL A 180 -19.80 -22.74 19.82
N SER A 181 -20.33 -22.64 21.04
CA SER A 181 -20.78 -23.82 21.79
C SER A 181 -21.85 -24.62 21.05
N SER A 182 -22.87 -23.95 20.49
CA SER A 182 -23.90 -24.64 19.68
C SER A 182 -23.36 -25.21 18.36
N LEU A 183 -22.29 -24.63 17.81
CA LEU A 183 -21.62 -25.11 16.61
C LEU A 183 -20.89 -26.42 16.90
N LEU A 184 -20.05 -26.43 17.95
CA LEU A 184 -19.28 -27.60 18.37
C LEU A 184 -20.18 -28.77 18.80
N ALA A 185 -21.29 -28.48 19.50
CA ALA A 185 -22.28 -29.49 19.86
C ALA A 185 -22.93 -30.17 18.63
N GLN A 186 -23.19 -29.41 17.56
CA GLN A 186 -23.68 -29.98 16.31
C GLN A 186 -22.59 -30.80 15.60
N LEU A 187 -21.38 -30.25 15.50
CA LEU A 187 -20.23 -30.89 14.84
C LEU A 187 -19.82 -32.21 15.50
N ASN A 188 -20.01 -32.35 16.81
CA ASN A 188 -19.69 -33.55 17.59
C ASN A 188 -20.34 -34.84 17.07
N ASN A 189 -21.42 -34.76 16.28
CA ASN A 189 -22.10 -35.92 15.73
C ASN A 189 -21.54 -36.41 14.39
N TYR A 190 -20.46 -35.79 13.90
CA TYR A 190 -19.92 -36.04 12.56
C TYR A 190 -18.47 -36.48 12.58
N SER A 191 -18.07 -37.13 11.49
CA SER A 191 -16.69 -37.39 11.11
C SER A 191 -16.41 -36.72 9.77
N LEU A 192 -15.25 -36.09 9.65
CA LEU A 192 -14.76 -35.52 8.39
C LEU A 192 -13.85 -36.54 7.69
N VAL A 193 -14.15 -36.83 6.44
CA VAL A 193 -13.45 -37.87 5.66
C VAL A 193 -13.01 -37.35 4.29
N TRP A 194 -11.85 -37.81 3.82
CA TRP A 194 -11.38 -37.67 2.43
C TRP A 194 -11.96 -38.79 1.59
N ASN A 195 -12.77 -38.44 0.59
CA ASN A 195 -13.29 -39.36 -0.41
C ASN A 195 -12.58 -39.15 -1.76
N GLN A 196 -12.57 -40.20 -2.58
CA GLN A 196 -12.05 -40.14 -3.94
C GLN A 196 -13.04 -40.83 -4.89
N THR A 197 -13.59 -40.08 -5.83
CA THR A 197 -14.51 -40.60 -6.85
C THR A 197 -14.08 -40.07 -8.21
N GLY A 198 -13.96 -40.93 -9.22
CA GLY A 198 -13.66 -40.51 -10.59
C GLY A 198 -12.29 -39.83 -10.80
N GLY A 199 -11.38 -39.93 -9.83
CA GLY A 199 -10.07 -39.24 -9.87
C GLY A 199 -10.03 -37.91 -9.14
N GLU A 200 -11.18 -37.43 -8.63
CA GLU A 200 -11.29 -36.21 -7.84
C GLU A 200 -11.30 -36.55 -6.34
N ASN A 201 -10.59 -35.75 -5.55
CA ASN A 201 -10.57 -35.85 -4.10
C ASN A 201 -11.49 -34.76 -3.53
N TYR A 202 -12.32 -35.12 -2.55
CA TYR A 202 -13.18 -34.16 -1.86
C TYR A 202 -13.40 -34.58 -0.41
N THR A 203 -13.71 -33.62 0.44
CA THR A 203 -14.07 -33.87 1.84
C THR A 203 -15.58 -33.96 1.99
N THR A 204 -16.03 -34.78 2.94
CA THR A 204 -17.46 -34.89 3.27
C THR A 204 -17.63 -35.09 4.76
N LEU A 205 -18.70 -34.51 5.32
CA LEU A 205 -19.17 -34.83 6.65
C LEU A 205 -20.09 -36.05 6.63
N VAL A 206 -19.80 -37.02 7.48
CA VAL A 206 -20.60 -38.22 7.65
C VAL A 206 -21.03 -38.32 9.11
N GLU A 207 -22.32 -38.55 9.36
CA GLU A 207 -22.82 -38.77 10.71
C GLU A 207 -22.22 -40.03 11.33
N THR A 208 -21.62 -39.90 12.52
CA THR A 208 -20.91 -40.98 13.22
C THR A 208 -21.86 -42.11 13.63
N SER A 209 -23.12 -41.79 13.96
CA SER A 209 -24.14 -42.75 14.38
C SER A 209 -24.67 -43.64 13.25
N SER A 210 -24.42 -43.29 12.00
CA SER A 210 -25.12 -43.90 10.85
C SER A 210 -24.58 -45.28 10.46
N GLY A 211 -23.53 -45.78 11.14
CA GLY A 211 -22.92 -47.08 10.85
C GLY A 211 -22.38 -47.19 9.41
N VAL A 212 -22.21 -46.04 8.74
CA VAL A 212 -21.76 -45.96 7.37
C VAL A 212 -20.26 -46.20 7.38
N SER A 213 -19.85 -47.37 6.89
CA SER A 213 -18.47 -47.59 6.48
C SER A 213 -18.15 -46.58 5.39
N PHE A 214 -17.35 -45.56 5.71
CA PHE A 214 -16.82 -44.65 4.70
C PHE A 214 -15.62 -45.32 4.02
N THR A 215 -15.59 -45.26 2.69
CA THR A 215 -14.50 -45.82 1.86
C THR A 215 -13.25 -44.93 1.89
N GLY A 216 -13.38 -43.71 2.42
CA GLY A 216 -12.37 -42.67 2.46
C GLY A 216 -11.38 -42.78 3.62
N SER A 217 -10.38 -41.88 3.63
CA SER A 217 -9.48 -41.70 4.77
C SER A 217 -10.12 -40.78 5.81
N LEU A 218 -10.12 -41.19 7.08
CA LEU A 218 -10.58 -40.33 8.18
C LEU A 218 -9.63 -39.14 8.36
N ILE A 219 -10.19 -37.93 8.43
CA ILE A 219 -9.46 -36.70 8.80
C ILE A 219 -9.62 -36.46 10.30
N ALA A 220 -10.87 -36.40 10.77
CA ALA A 220 -11.20 -36.18 12.17
C ALA A 220 -12.54 -36.85 12.51
N ASN A 221 -12.61 -37.56 13.64
CA ASN A 221 -13.86 -38.04 14.22
C ASN A 221 -14.21 -37.15 15.42
N PHE A 222 -15.12 -36.20 15.21
CA PHE A 222 -15.41 -35.19 16.23
C PHE A 222 -16.11 -35.75 17.46
N THR A 223 -16.80 -36.90 17.32
CA THR A 223 -17.39 -37.63 18.44
C THR A 223 -16.32 -38.26 19.33
N GLU A 224 -15.32 -38.92 18.72
CA GLU A 224 -14.20 -39.53 19.46
C GLU A 224 -13.31 -38.46 20.12
N LEU A 225 -13.19 -37.29 19.49
CA LEU A 225 -12.50 -36.13 20.05
C LEU A 225 -13.30 -35.44 21.17
N ALA A 226 -14.59 -35.75 21.34
CA ALA A 226 -15.49 -35.04 22.24
C ALA A 226 -15.46 -33.50 22.01
N ILE A 227 -15.53 -33.07 20.74
CA ILE A 227 -15.32 -31.67 20.34
C ILE A 227 -16.32 -30.69 20.99
N GLU A 228 -17.50 -31.18 21.40
CA GLU A 228 -18.51 -30.38 22.10
C GLU A 228 -17.97 -29.77 23.40
N SER A 229 -17.08 -30.49 24.09
CA SER A 229 -16.44 -30.08 25.34
C SER A 229 -15.00 -29.57 25.15
N ALA A 230 -14.61 -29.27 23.91
CA ALA A 230 -13.25 -28.84 23.62
C ALA A 230 -12.86 -27.55 24.35
N ASP A 231 -11.60 -27.46 24.78
CA ASP A 231 -11.02 -26.22 25.27
C ASP A 231 -10.78 -25.26 24.09
N ILE A 232 -11.32 -24.05 24.19
CA ILE A 232 -11.23 -23.05 23.14
C ILE A 232 -10.12 -22.08 23.51
N THR A 233 -8.99 -22.19 22.82
CA THR A 233 -7.90 -21.23 22.93
C THR A 233 -8.06 -20.17 21.85
N GLU A 234 -8.12 -18.89 22.25
CA GLU A 234 -8.09 -17.79 21.29
C GLU A 234 -6.67 -17.60 20.73
N TYR A 235 -6.57 -17.54 19.41
CA TYR A 235 -5.35 -17.16 18.73
C TYR A 235 -5.03 -15.70 19.00
N ASN A 236 -3.87 -15.43 19.56
CA ASN A 236 -3.36 -14.09 19.77
C ASN A 236 -2.32 -13.77 18.68
N PRO A 237 -2.59 -12.82 17.77
CA PRO A 237 -1.66 -12.52 16.69
C PRO A 237 -0.28 -12.08 17.18
N SER A 238 0.75 -12.50 16.47
CA SER A 238 2.12 -12.06 16.75
C SER A 238 2.30 -10.55 16.55
N ILE A 239 3.31 -9.97 17.21
CA ILE A 239 3.67 -8.54 17.05
C ILE A 239 3.96 -8.22 15.58
N SER A 240 4.51 -9.18 14.83
CA SER A 240 4.75 -9.08 13.40
C SER A 240 3.46 -8.81 12.61
N TYR A 241 2.35 -9.48 12.94
CA TYR A 241 1.05 -9.21 12.31
C TYR A 241 0.63 -7.75 12.50
N TYR A 242 0.65 -7.24 13.74
CA TYR A 242 0.28 -5.86 14.02
C TYR A 242 1.21 -4.86 13.35
N PHE A 243 2.51 -5.18 13.26
CA PHE A 243 3.47 -4.35 12.56
C PHE A 243 3.20 -4.29 11.06
N ILE A 244 3.03 -5.43 10.39
CA ILE A 244 2.70 -5.49 8.95
C ILE A 244 1.40 -4.74 8.68
N ARG A 245 0.35 -5.00 9.47
CA ARG A 245 -0.94 -4.30 9.33
C ARG A 245 -0.80 -2.79 9.51
N PHE A 246 0.03 -2.35 10.45
CA PHE A 246 0.27 -0.94 10.71
C PHE A 246 0.99 -0.27 9.53
N ILE A 247 2.05 -0.87 8.98
CA ILE A 247 2.83 -0.29 7.89
C ILE A 247 2.21 -0.48 6.49
N THR A 248 1.21 -1.36 6.35
CA THR A 248 0.44 -1.51 5.11
C THR A 248 -0.71 -0.49 5.02
N ASN A 249 -1.07 0.17 6.12
CA ASN A 249 -2.09 1.22 6.11
C ASN A 249 -1.60 2.46 5.34
N PRO A 250 -2.27 2.88 4.24
CA PRO A 250 -1.81 4.00 3.41
C PRO A 250 -1.69 5.32 4.16
N MET A 251 -2.56 5.57 5.14
CA MET A 251 -2.48 6.78 5.97
C MET A 251 -1.23 6.76 6.82
N VAL A 252 -0.93 5.63 7.46
CA VAL A 252 0.28 5.44 8.28
C VAL A 252 1.53 5.63 7.43
N VAL A 253 1.58 5.00 6.26
CA VAL A 253 2.68 5.18 5.29
C VAL A 253 2.86 6.65 4.92
N SER A 254 1.78 7.37 4.60
CA SER A 254 1.86 8.78 4.23
C SER A 254 2.37 9.67 5.36
N ILE A 255 1.99 9.37 6.61
CA ILE A 255 2.47 10.07 7.81
C ILE A 255 3.97 9.83 7.99
N PHE A 256 4.43 8.58 7.89
CA PHE A 256 5.86 8.24 8.00
C PHE A 256 6.71 8.87 6.91
N LEU A 257 6.25 8.87 5.67
CA LEU A 257 6.93 9.57 4.57
C LEU A 257 6.98 11.08 4.82
N THR A 258 5.90 11.66 5.32
CA THR A 258 5.82 13.10 5.62
C THR A 258 6.76 13.48 6.77
N ILE A 259 6.63 12.82 7.92
CA ILE A 259 7.50 13.03 9.09
C ILE A 259 8.95 12.75 8.72
N GLY A 260 9.20 11.69 7.95
CA GLY A 260 10.54 11.32 7.50
C GLY A 260 11.16 12.39 6.61
N SER A 261 10.40 12.89 5.63
CA SER A 261 10.85 13.95 4.73
C SER A 261 11.12 15.25 5.48
N PHE A 262 10.20 15.70 6.34
CA PHE A 262 10.39 16.93 7.12
C PHE A 262 11.50 16.80 8.16
N GLY A 263 11.62 15.65 8.83
CA GLY A 263 12.68 15.39 9.80
C GLY A 263 14.06 15.46 9.15
N LEU A 264 14.22 14.90 7.95
CA LEU A 264 15.46 15.05 7.18
C LEU A 264 15.70 16.50 6.74
N ILE A 265 14.69 17.23 6.25
CA ILE A 265 14.85 18.63 5.84
C ILE A 265 15.26 19.51 7.03
N ILE A 266 14.58 19.36 8.18
CA ILE A 266 14.89 20.11 9.40
C ILE A 266 16.29 19.72 9.87
N GLY A 267 16.57 18.42 10.02
CA GLY A 267 17.86 17.92 10.46
C GLY A 267 19.03 18.46 9.64
N LEU A 268 18.94 18.36 8.31
CA LEU A 268 19.98 18.84 7.40
C LEU A 268 20.13 20.38 7.40
N THR A 269 19.13 21.12 7.85
CA THR A 269 19.19 22.60 7.95
C THR A 269 19.58 23.09 9.35
N THR A 270 19.41 22.27 10.39
CA THR A 270 19.75 22.61 11.77
C THR A 270 21.10 22.03 12.20
N THR A 271 22.07 22.89 12.53
CA THR A 271 23.45 22.47 12.82
C THR A 271 23.67 21.83 14.21
N ASN A 272 22.65 21.79 15.08
CA ASN A 272 22.86 21.63 16.53
C ASN A 272 22.49 20.26 17.11
N THR A 273 21.65 19.46 16.45
CA THR A 273 21.22 18.14 16.94
C THR A 273 20.96 17.17 15.77
N HIS A 274 21.77 16.12 15.65
CA HIS A 274 21.56 15.03 14.68
C HIS A 274 20.31 14.16 14.97
N LEU A 275 19.53 14.50 16.00
CA LEU A 275 18.37 13.73 16.42
C LEU A 275 17.27 13.76 15.36
N ASP A 276 17.00 14.92 14.75
CA ASP A 276 15.96 15.10 13.76
C ASP A 276 16.25 14.30 12.47
N GLU A 277 17.52 14.19 12.11
CA GLU A 277 18.00 13.41 10.96
C GLU A 277 17.80 11.91 11.20
N ILE A 278 18.10 11.42 12.41
CA ILE A 278 17.93 10.02 12.79
C ILE A 278 16.44 9.68 12.82
N VAL A 279 15.62 10.50 13.47
CA VAL A 279 14.17 10.30 13.55
C VAL A 279 13.53 10.37 12.16
N GLY A 280 13.91 11.38 11.37
CA GLY A 280 13.45 11.54 10.00
C GLY A 280 13.88 10.38 9.10
N GLY A 281 15.14 9.95 9.19
CA GLY A 281 15.67 8.82 8.42
C GLY A 281 14.95 7.51 8.73
N ILE A 282 14.74 7.19 10.01
CA ILE A 282 14.00 5.98 10.41
C ILE A 282 12.56 6.04 9.92
N ALA A 283 11.88 7.17 10.13
CA ALA A 283 10.50 7.37 9.68
C ALA A 283 10.37 7.22 8.16
N LEU A 284 11.32 7.78 7.40
CA LEU A 284 11.33 7.66 5.95
C LEU A 284 11.53 6.21 5.50
N VAL A 285 12.45 5.47 6.11
CA VAL A 285 12.68 4.05 5.80
C VAL A 285 11.42 3.22 6.07
N ILE A 286 10.75 3.42 7.21
CA ILE A 286 9.49 2.74 7.53
C ILE A 286 8.41 3.07 6.48
N GLY A 287 8.27 4.34 6.10
CA GLY A 287 7.36 4.76 5.04
C GLY A 287 7.68 4.10 3.70
N LEU A 288 8.95 4.05 3.30
CA LEU A 288 9.39 3.40 2.05
C LEU A 288 9.15 1.89 2.06
N ILE A 289 9.33 1.21 3.20
CA ILE A 289 8.99 -0.21 3.34
C ILE A 289 7.49 -0.41 3.10
N GLY A 290 6.64 0.41 3.72
CA GLY A 290 5.18 0.33 3.53
C GLY A 290 4.77 0.55 2.07
N VAL A 291 5.39 1.52 1.38
CA VAL A 291 5.17 1.72 -0.06
C VAL A 291 5.60 0.51 -0.90
N GLY A 292 6.71 -0.13 -0.53
CA GLY A 292 7.17 -1.36 -1.16
C GLY A 292 6.17 -2.51 -1.03
N ILE A 293 5.59 -2.68 0.16
CA ILE A 293 4.56 -3.70 0.44
C ILE A 293 3.28 -3.43 -0.37
N ILE A 294 2.90 -2.17 -0.58
CA ILE A 294 1.77 -1.77 -1.42
C ILE A 294 2.03 -2.06 -2.92
N GLY A 295 3.24 -2.47 -3.29
CA GLY A 295 3.59 -2.90 -4.65
C GLY A 295 4.22 -1.80 -5.52
N ILE A 296 4.59 -0.66 -4.92
CA ILE A 296 5.35 0.39 -5.63
C ILE A 296 6.84 0.10 -5.49
N ALA A 297 7.58 0.15 -6.60
CA ALA A 297 9.00 -0.12 -6.57
C ALA A 297 9.75 0.97 -5.77
N VAL A 298 10.27 0.61 -4.59
CA VAL A 298 11.06 1.53 -3.73
C VAL A 298 12.22 2.16 -4.50
N GLY A 299 12.84 1.39 -5.40
CA GLY A 299 13.89 1.89 -6.30
C GLY A 299 13.45 3.05 -7.19
N ALA A 300 12.17 3.12 -7.59
CA ALA A 300 11.60 4.23 -8.34
C ALA A 300 11.62 5.52 -7.51
N ILE A 301 11.23 5.42 -6.24
CA ILE A 301 11.20 6.57 -5.32
C ILE A 301 12.61 7.06 -5.04
N ILE A 302 13.55 6.14 -4.77
CA ILE A 302 14.96 6.48 -4.58
C ILE A 302 15.50 7.19 -5.82
N LEU A 303 15.22 6.66 -7.02
CA LEU A 303 15.67 7.24 -8.27
C LEU A 303 15.05 8.62 -8.53
N PHE A 304 13.78 8.81 -8.19
CA PHE A 304 13.11 10.11 -8.24
C PHE A 304 13.77 11.13 -7.31
N VAL A 305 14.06 10.74 -6.07
CA VAL A 305 14.72 11.61 -5.07
C VAL A 305 16.14 11.97 -5.51
N ILE A 306 16.92 11.01 -6.01
CA ILE A 306 18.26 11.27 -6.58
C ILE A 306 18.16 12.27 -7.74
N GLY A 307 17.18 12.08 -8.62
CA GLY A 307 17.00 12.98 -9.75
C GLY A 307 16.66 14.41 -9.33
N LEU A 308 15.82 14.55 -8.31
CA LEU A 308 15.48 15.85 -7.71
C LEU A 308 16.68 16.49 -7.01
N ALA A 309 17.49 15.70 -6.30
CA ALA A 309 18.73 16.17 -5.65
C ALA A 309 19.74 16.70 -6.68
N PHE A 310 19.89 16.05 -7.84
CA PHE A 310 20.76 16.55 -8.92
C PHE A 310 20.27 17.88 -9.49
N PHE A 311 18.96 18.08 -9.64
CA PHE A 311 18.40 19.38 -10.04
C PHE A 311 18.73 20.49 -9.05
N ILE A 312 18.52 20.24 -7.74
CA ILE A 312 18.83 21.22 -6.70
C ILE A 312 20.33 21.52 -6.68
N ALA A 313 21.17 20.49 -6.79
CA ALA A 313 22.61 20.65 -6.76
C ALA A 313 23.14 21.52 -7.91
N GLU A 314 22.59 21.38 -9.12
CA GLU A 314 22.94 22.24 -10.26
C GLU A 314 22.55 23.71 -10.02
N ILE A 315 21.40 23.96 -9.39
CA ILE A 315 20.90 25.32 -9.14
C ILE A 315 21.71 26.04 -8.04
N GLU A 316 22.06 25.32 -6.98
CA GLU A 316 22.66 25.92 -5.78
C GLU A 316 24.18 26.04 -5.85
N TYR A 317 24.87 25.02 -6.34
CA TYR A 317 26.33 24.92 -6.19
C TYR A 317 27.11 25.44 -7.41
N ASP A 318 26.44 25.90 -8.47
CA ASP A 318 27.03 26.39 -9.74
C ASP A 318 28.27 25.57 -10.14
N VAL A 319 28.13 24.24 -10.10
CA VAL A 319 29.26 23.30 -9.95
C VAL A 319 30.12 23.17 -11.21
N GLY A 320 29.91 24.04 -12.22
CA GLY A 320 30.60 23.99 -13.50
C GLY A 320 30.23 22.78 -14.37
N PHE A 321 29.17 22.05 -14.01
CA PHE A 321 28.68 20.87 -14.74
C PHE A 321 27.89 21.21 -16.01
N ASN A 322 27.71 22.48 -16.35
CA ASN A 322 27.05 22.97 -17.58
C ASN A 322 25.68 22.30 -17.84
N GLY A 323 24.90 22.03 -16.80
CA GLY A 323 23.59 21.38 -16.89
C GLY A 323 23.61 19.85 -16.94
N SER A 324 24.77 19.20 -16.85
CA SER A 324 24.84 17.73 -16.91
C SER A 324 24.19 17.04 -15.72
N LEU A 325 24.22 17.62 -14.50
CA LEU A 325 23.46 17.07 -13.36
C LEU A 325 21.96 17.21 -13.59
N ALA A 326 21.50 18.33 -14.14
CA ALA A 326 20.08 18.49 -14.48
C ALA A 326 19.62 17.47 -15.54
N ILE A 327 20.44 17.18 -16.55
CA ILE A 327 20.15 16.14 -17.54
C ILE A 327 20.10 14.76 -16.87
N GLY A 328 21.11 14.43 -16.06
CA GLY A 328 21.14 13.17 -15.30
C GLY A 328 19.93 13.03 -14.39
N GLY A 329 19.54 14.10 -13.70
CA GLY A 329 18.39 14.12 -12.81
C GLY A 329 17.07 13.96 -13.55
N GLY A 330 16.93 14.60 -14.72
CA GLY A 330 15.82 14.38 -15.63
C GLY A 330 15.71 12.91 -16.07
N VAL A 331 16.82 12.30 -16.48
CA VAL A 331 16.84 10.87 -16.85
C VAL A 331 16.41 9.99 -15.67
N CYS A 332 16.91 10.25 -14.46
CA CYS A 332 16.50 9.54 -13.25
C CYS A 332 14.99 9.64 -13.01
N ILE A 333 14.41 10.84 -13.07
CA ILE A 333 12.96 11.05 -12.87
C ILE A 333 12.14 10.36 -13.97
N ALA A 334 12.58 10.44 -15.23
CA ALA A 334 11.92 9.79 -16.35
C ALA A 334 11.90 8.26 -16.17
N ILE A 335 13.04 7.64 -15.83
CA ILE A 335 13.11 6.21 -15.55
C ILE A 335 12.26 5.86 -14.33
N ALA A 336 12.34 6.63 -13.25
CA ALA A 336 11.54 6.42 -12.04
C ALA A 336 10.04 6.34 -12.36
N SER A 337 9.54 7.23 -13.21
CA SER A 337 8.12 7.27 -13.58
C SER A 337 7.59 5.97 -14.21
N LEU A 338 8.44 5.18 -14.87
CA LEU A 338 8.06 3.87 -15.45
C LEU A 338 7.82 2.81 -14.37
N PHE A 339 8.47 2.93 -13.22
CA PHE A 339 8.43 1.99 -12.11
C PHE A 339 7.51 2.43 -10.96
N ILE A 340 6.98 3.66 -10.99
CA ILE A 340 5.98 4.14 -10.03
C ILE A 340 4.66 3.37 -10.20
N ILE A 341 4.30 3.04 -11.45
CA ILE A 341 3.13 2.21 -11.72
C ILE A 341 3.49 0.77 -11.34
N PRO A 342 2.76 0.16 -10.38
CA PRO A 342 3.00 -1.21 -9.94
C PRO A 342 3.17 -2.18 -11.12
N SER A 343 3.99 -3.21 -10.92
CA SER A 343 4.14 -4.29 -11.89
C SER A 343 2.80 -5.00 -12.13
N GLU A 344 2.71 -5.72 -13.26
CA GLU A 344 1.52 -6.46 -13.67
C GLU A 344 1.02 -7.35 -12.53
N ASN A 345 -0.16 -7.05 -11.99
CA ASN A 345 -0.94 -8.02 -11.24
C ASN A 345 -1.82 -8.75 -12.24
N TYR A 346 -2.08 -10.04 -12.02
CA TYR A 346 -2.88 -10.89 -12.91
C TYR A 346 -4.25 -10.31 -13.27
N TRP A 347 -4.76 -9.36 -12.47
CA TRP A 347 -6.06 -8.69 -12.54
C TRP A 347 -6.10 -7.43 -13.40
N THR A 348 -4.96 -6.99 -13.91
CA THR A 348 -4.85 -5.75 -14.68
C THR A 348 -4.61 -6.04 -16.16
N GLU A 349 -5.34 -5.35 -17.05
CA GLU A 349 -5.16 -5.50 -18.48
C GLU A 349 -3.72 -5.06 -18.87
N PRO A 350 -2.89 -5.93 -19.49
CA PRO A 350 -1.51 -5.59 -19.80
C PRO A 350 -1.37 -4.34 -20.69
N GLY A 351 -2.32 -4.13 -21.60
CA GLY A 351 -2.37 -2.96 -22.48
C GLY A 351 -2.57 -1.64 -21.72
N PHE A 352 -3.45 -1.64 -20.72
CA PHE A 352 -3.70 -0.48 -19.87
C PHE A 352 -2.45 -0.10 -19.07
N LEU A 353 -1.81 -1.06 -18.40
CA LEU A 353 -0.60 -0.81 -17.63
C LEU A 353 0.55 -0.29 -18.48
N LEU A 354 0.75 -0.89 -19.66
CA LEU A 354 1.76 -0.43 -20.60
C LEU A 354 1.47 1.00 -21.06
N GLY A 355 0.21 1.29 -21.41
CA GLY A 355 -0.24 2.64 -21.78
C GLY A 355 -0.04 3.66 -20.67
N ALA A 356 -0.38 3.30 -19.43
CA ALA A 356 -0.20 4.16 -18.26
C ALA A 356 1.29 4.43 -17.99
N LYS A 357 2.17 3.42 -18.12
CA LYS A 357 3.62 3.57 -17.97
C LYS A 357 4.20 4.52 -19.00
N TRP A 358 3.81 4.36 -20.27
CA TRP A 358 4.22 5.28 -21.34
C TRP A 358 3.66 6.69 -21.16
N ALA A 359 2.43 6.82 -20.66
CA ALA A 359 1.84 8.11 -20.35
C ALA A 359 2.60 8.81 -19.21
N ALA A 360 2.90 8.11 -18.11
CA ALA A 360 3.69 8.63 -17.00
C ALA A 360 5.10 9.06 -17.44
N PHE A 361 5.74 8.27 -18.30
CA PHE A 361 7.03 8.60 -18.90
C PHE A 361 6.94 9.84 -19.79
N GLY A 362 5.94 9.90 -20.68
CA GLY A 362 5.72 11.05 -21.56
C GLY A 362 5.46 12.35 -20.78
N ILE A 363 4.63 12.28 -19.72
CA ILE A 363 4.39 13.39 -18.79
C ILE A 363 5.71 13.82 -18.13
N SER A 364 6.50 12.88 -17.62
CA SER A 364 7.79 13.19 -16.97
C SER A 364 8.76 13.88 -17.92
N VAL A 365 8.89 13.38 -19.16
CA VAL A 365 9.73 14.01 -20.19
C VAL A 365 9.24 15.42 -20.53
N ALA A 366 7.92 15.62 -20.66
CA ALA A 366 7.34 16.95 -20.91
C ALA A 366 7.61 17.93 -19.75
N PHE A 367 7.47 17.47 -18.50
CA PHE A 367 7.80 18.24 -17.30
C PHE A 367 9.29 18.62 -17.26
N ILE A 368 10.19 17.68 -17.53
CA ILE A 368 11.63 17.93 -17.59
C ILE A 368 11.95 18.96 -18.68
N ALA A 369 11.37 18.82 -19.87
CA ALA A 369 11.55 19.78 -20.95
C ALA A 369 11.05 21.18 -20.56
N PHE A 370 9.87 21.28 -19.95
CA PHE A 370 9.31 22.54 -19.48
C PHE A 370 10.19 23.23 -18.43
N PHE A 371 10.61 22.51 -17.39
CA PHE A 371 11.50 23.06 -16.36
C PHE A 371 12.90 23.39 -16.89
N SER A 372 13.41 22.61 -17.85
CA SER A 372 14.68 22.92 -18.53
C SER A 372 14.57 24.24 -19.31
N LEU A 373 13.46 24.49 -19.99
CA LEU A 373 13.22 25.77 -20.67
C LEU A 373 13.16 26.94 -19.69
N ILE A 374 12.49 26.78 -18.54
CA ILE A 374 12.47 27.79 -17.48
C ILE A 374 13.88 28.04 -16.95
N ALA A 375 14.63 27.00 -16.62
CA ALA A 375 15.99 27.11 -16.13
C ALA A 375 16.89 27.87 -17.13
N ILE A 376 16.81 27.53 -18.43
CA ILE A 376 17.52 28.24 -19.49
C ILE A 376 17.13 29.72 -19.52
N LYS A 377 15.84 30.06 -19.42
CA LYS A 377 15.37 31.46 -19.40
C LYS A 377 15.84 32.22 -18.16
N VAL A 378 15.83 31.59 -16.99
CA VAL A 378 16.35 32.18 -15.74
C VAL A 378 17.86 32.43 -15.85
N LEU A 379 18.62 31.46 -16.37
CA LEU A 379 20.06 31.61 -16.59
C LEU A 379 20.36 32.70 -17.62
N GLN A 380 19.65 32.74 -18.75
CA GLN A 380 19.75 33.82 -19.74
C GLN A 380 19.51 35.20 -19.10
N THR A 381 18.61 35.28 -18.11
CA THR A 381 18.32 36.53 -17.38
C THR A 381 19.44 36.92 -16.41
N LYS A 382 20.14 35.95 -15.79
CA LYS A 382 21.34 36.22 -14.97
C LYS A 382 22.52 36.76 -15.79
N TYR A 383 22.59 36.43 -17.08
CA TYR A 383 23.66 36.90 -18.00
C TYR A 383 23.30 38.14 -18.81
N LEU A 384 22.06 38.65 -18.70
CA LEU A 384 21.76 40.00 -19.15
C LEU A 384 22.50 40.96 -18.23
N LYS A 385 23.69 41.39 -18.66
CA LYS A 385 24.32 42.58 -18.09
C LYS A 385 23.26 43.67 -18.06
N SER A 386 23.08 44.29 -16.90
CA SER A 386 22.34 45.54 -16.81
C SER A 386 22.94 46.47 -17.86
N ASP A 387 22.17 46.79 -18.89
CA ASP A 387 22.54 47.68 -20.01
C ASP A 387 22.63 49.15 -19.56
N LEU A 388 22.83 49.38 -18.25
CA LEU A 388 23.27 50.65 -17.73
C LEU A 388 24.74 50.77 -18.09
N ASP A 389 24.96 51.27 -19.31
CA ASP A 389 26.24 51.76 -19.79
C ASP A 389 26.74 52.77 -18.74
N VAL A 390 27.55 52.29 -17.79
CA VAL A 390 28.06 53.03 -16.62
C VAL A 390 28.77 54.30 -17.09
N ASP A 391 29.35 54.24 -18.29
CA ASP A 391 30.02 55.35 -18.97
C ASP A 391 29.04 56.45 -19.42
N GLN A 392 27.76 56.13 -19.68
CA GLN A 392 26.73 57.11 -19.99
C GLN A 392 26.09 57.77 -18.75
N LEU A 393 26.34 57.25 -17.55
CA LEU A 393 25.85 57.87 -16.31
C LEU A 393 26.74 59.03 -15.88
N VAL A 394 28.05 58.96 -16.16
CA VAL A 394 29.00 60.05 -15.86
C VAL A 394 28.67 61.27 -16.74
N GLY A 395 28.52 62.44 -16.11
CA GLY A 395 28.09 63.68 -16.76
C GLY A 395 26.57 63.83 -16.94
N SER A 396 25.78 62.80 -16.58
CA SER A 396 24.33 62.92 -16.59
C SER A 396 23.82 63.83 -15.47
N GLN A 397 22.76 64.57 -15.75
CA GLN A 397 22.06 65.40 -14.78
C GLN A 397 20.89 64.65 -14.15
N GLY A 398 20.58 65.02 -12.91
CA GLY A 398 19.47 64.50 -12.15
C GLY A 398 19.12 65.44 -11.01
N TYR A 399 18.24 64.99 -10.11
CA TYR A 399 17.88 65.77 -8.93
C TYR A 399 17.89 64.91 -7.67
N VAL A 400 18.09 65.56 -6.52
CA VAL A 400 18.08 64.91 -5.22
C VAL A 400 16.65 64.53 -4.84
N LYS A 401 16.40 63.23 -4.63
CA LYS A 401 15.12 62.72 -4.11
C LYS A 401 15.10 62.67 -2.58
N LYS A 402 16.24 62.36 -1.96
CA LYS A 402 16.42 62.33 -0.52
C LYS A 402 17.73 63.01 -0.17
N GLU A 403 17.69 63.98 0.72
CA GLU A 403 18.82 64.83 1.13
C GLU A 403 20.12 64.03 1.31
N LEU A 404 21.22 64.54 0.74
CA LEU A 404 22.55 63.93 0.74
C LEU A 404 23.38 64.45 1.94
N LYS A 405 23.67 63.60 2.93
CA LYS A 405 24.46 63.92 4.15
C LYS A 405 25.32 62.74 4.66
N PRO A 406 26.53 62.50 4.12
CA PRO A 406 26.94 62.77 2.74
C PRO A 406 26.25 61.80 1.75
N GLU A 407 25.62 60.73 2.25
CA GLU A 407 24.85 59.77 1.45
C GLU A 407 23.35 60.13 1.40
N GLY A 408 22.68 59.70 0.34
CA GLY A 408 21.29 60.03 0.05
C GLY A 408 20.79 59.31 -1.21
N GLN A 409 19.68 59.78 -1.78
CA GLN A 409 19.11 59.19 -3.00
C GLN A 409 18.86 60.27 -4.05
N VAL A 410 19.21 59.96 -5.29
CA VAL A 410 19.04 60.84 -6.45
C VAL A 410 18.24 60.14 -7.53
N ILE A 411 17.59 60.90 -8.40
CA ILE A 411 17.01 60.40 -9.63
C ILE A 411 17.86 60.90 -10.81
N VAL A 412 18.43 59.97 -11.57
CA VAL A 412 19.23 60.24 -12.78
C VAL A 412 18.67 59.38 -13.91
N LYS A 413 18.42 59.97 -15.09
CA LYS A 413 17.77 59.29 -16.23
C LYS A 413 16.47 58.53 -15.85
N ALA A 414 15.66 59.11 -14.97
CA ALA A 414 14.40 58.53 -14.45
C ALA A 414 14.55 57.25 -13.60
N GLU A 415 15.77 56.91 -13.17
CA GLU A 415 16.04 55.81 -12.25
C GLU A 415 16.50 56.31 -10.88
N GLN A 416 16.18 55.56 -9.82
CA GLN A 416 16.57 55.91 -8.46
C GLN A 416 17.92 55.27 -8.10
N TRP A 417 18.87 56.11 -7.70
CA TRP A 417 20.22 55.69 -7.34
C TRP A 417 20.57 56.08 -5.91
N SER A 418 21.36 55.23 -5.25
CA SER A 418 22.06 55.63 -4.04
C SER A 418 23.23 56.54 -4.43
N ALA A 419 23.40 57.66 -3.75
CA ALA A 419 24.44 58.61 -4.11
C ALA A 419 25.18 59.16 -2.90
N ILE A 420 26.41 59.60 -3.15
CA ILE A 420 27.29 60.26 -2.18
C ILE A 420 27.68 61.61 -2.77
N ALA A 421 27.47 62.67 -2.00
CA ALA A 421 27.91 64.00 -2.39
C ALA A 421 29.45 64.09 -2.33
N VAL A 422 30.05 64.76 -3.32
CA VAL A 422 31.49 65.06 -3.32
C VAL A 422 31.87 65.79 -2.02
N GLU A 423 33.04 65.47 -1.47
CA GLU A 423 33.52 66.05 -0.22
C GLU A 423 33.52 67.60 -0.28
N GLY A 424 32.93 68.25 0.72
CA GLY A 424 32.74 69.71 0.76
C GLY A 424 31.52 70.24 0.02
N THR A 425 30.66 69.38 -0.56
CA THR A 425 29.44 69.80 -1.27
C THR A 425 28.12 69.42 -0.59
N TRP A 426 28.17 68.69 0.53
CA TRP A 426 27.02 68.36 1.37
C TRP A 426 26.82 69.38 2.50
N PRO A 427 25.59 69.60 3.00
CA PRO A 427 24.34 68.93 2.60
C PRO A 427 23.79 69.43 1.26
N ILE A 428 23.29 68.51 0.43
CA ILE A 428 22.50 68.85 -0.77
C ILE A 428 21.04 68.50 -0.50
N HIS A 429 20.17 69.52 -0.48
CA HIS A 429 18.75 69.36 -0.15
C HIS A 429 17.95 68.70 -1.28
N GLU A 430 16.81 68.10 -0.91
CA GLU A 430 15.85 67.51 -1.85
C GLU A 430 15.38 68.52 -2.90
N GLY A 431 15.21 68.04 -4.13
CA GLY A 431 14.79 68.83 -5.30
C GLY A 431 15.90 69.62 -5.99
N LYS A 432 17.15 69.61 -5.48
CA LYS A 432 18.28 70.28 -6.12
C LYS A 432 18.85 69.47 -7.27
N ASP A 433 19.24 70.14 -8.35
CA ASP A 433 19.87 69.53 -9.50
C ASP A 433 21.33 69.16 -9.20
N ILE A 434 21.71 67.96 -9.65
CA ILE A 434 23.02 67.36 -9.45
C ILE A 434 23.58 66.83 -10.77
N GLU A 435 24.90 66.74 -10.84
CA GLU A 435 25.63 66.12 -11.94
C GLU A 435 26.41 64.92 -11.40
N VAL A 436 26.34 63.79 -12.10
CA VAL A 436 27.09 62.58 -11.77
C VAL A 436 28.55 62.76 -12.18
N VAL A 437 29.45 62.73 -11.19
CA VAL A 437 30.89 62.89 -11.38
C VAL A 437 31.58 61.55 -11.64
N LYS A 438 31.12 60.50 -10.97
CA LYS A 438 31.69 59.16 -11.06
C LYS A 438 30.66 58.13 -10.64
N VAL A 439 30.74 56.94 -11.23
CA VAL A 439 30.01 55.76 -10.73
C VAL A 439 30.98 54.90 -9.92
N ASP A 440 30.60 54.55 -8.70
CA ASP A 440 31.35 53.70 -7.79
C ASP A 440 30.49 52.48 -7.40
N GLY A 441 30.61 51.41 -8.18
CA GLY A 441 29.75 50.22 -8.06
C GLY A 441 28.27 50.56 -8.27
N LEU A 442 27.46 50.38 -7.22
CA LEU A 442 26.02 50.69 -7.21
C LEU A 442 25.70 52.08 -6.63
N ARG A 443 26.72 52.94 -6.44
CA ARG A 443 26.56 54.31 -5.92
C ARG A 443 27.03 55.35 -6.92
N LEU A 444 26.32 56.47 -6.99
CA LEU A 444 26.73 57.62 -7.79
C LEU A 444 27.45 58.65 -6.92
N ILE A 445 28.62 59.12 -7.35
CA ILE A 445 29.27 60.28 -6.74
C ILE A 445 28.76 61.50 -7.49
N VAL A 446 28.10 62.42 -6.77
CA VAL A 446 27.37 63.54 -7.35
C VAL A 446 27.83 64.87 -6.77
N LYS A 447 27.77 65.93 -7.57
CA LYS A 447 28.00 67.32 -7.12
C LYS A 447 26.78 68.18 -7.49
N PRO A 448 26.49 69.24 -6.72
CA PRO A 448 25.42 70.17 -7.10
C PRO A 448 25.80 70.95 -8.36
N ILE A 449 24.85 71.19 -9.25
CA ILE A 449 25.01 72.11 -10.37
C ILE A 449 24.93 73.53 -9.79
N LYS A 450 25.95 74.36 -10.04
CA LYS A 450 25.89 75.79 -9.68
C LYS A 450 24.96 76.49 -10.68
N ASP A 451 23.99 77.22 -10.16
CA ASP A 451 23.14 78.13 -10.96
C ASP A 451 24.00 79.16 -11.73
#